data_AF-A0A4V1SRJ1-F1
#
_entry.id   AF-A0A4V1SRJ1-F1
#
_cell.length_a   1.000
_cell.length_b   1.000
_cell.length_c   1.000
_cell.angle_alpha   90.00
_cell.angle_beta   90.00
_cell.angle_gamma   90.00
#
_symmetry.space_group_name_H-M   'P 1'
#
loop_
_entity.id
_entity.type
_entity.pdbx_description
1 polymer ?
#
loop_
_entity_poly.entity_id
_entity_poly.type
_entity_poly.pdbx_seq_one_letter_code
_entity_poly.pdbx_strand_id
1 'polypeptide(L)'
;MSAPTAEELAALPADVLAHMELDEPGMHTSDTVDLEIVLAGEASLEFDDGAVVHLQTGDYLVQNGTRHRWFNRGAVPAVVAGVIIGGHARNGH
;
A
#
# COMPACT_ATOMS: atom_id res chain seq x y z
N MET A 1 -10.16 3.17 5.66
CA MET A 1 -10.32 3.08 4.19
C MET A 1 -10.62 1.63 3.87
N SER A 2 -11.71 1.39 3.16
CA SER A 2 -12.02 0.09 2.58
C SER A 2 -11.27 -0.06 1.25
N ALA A 3 -11.06 -1.28 0.79
CA ALA A 3 -10.47 -1.52 -0.52
C ALA A 3 -11.33 -0.89 -1.64
N PRO A 4 -10.72 -0.38 -2.72
CA PRO A 4 -11.45 0.21 -3.83
C PRO A 4 -12.34 -0.83 -4.52
N THR A 5 -13.52 -0.41 -4.95
CA THR A 5 -14.44 -1.21 -5.77
C THR A 5 -13.89 -1.38 -7.19
N ALA A 6 -14.43 -2.35 -7.93
CA ALA A 6 -14.05 -2.56 -9.34
C ALA A 6 -14.35 -1.33 -10.21
N GLU A 7 -15.42 -0.60 -9.92
CA GLU A 7 -15.77 0.65 -10.62
C GLU A 7 -14.76 1.76 -10.32
N GLU A 8 -14.35 1.92 -9.05
CA GLU A 8 -13.31 2.89 -8.66
C GLU A 8 -11.96 2.55 -9.30
N LEU A 9 -11.58 1.27 -9.38
CA LEU A 9 -10.37 0.84 -10.08
C LEU A 9 -10.45 1.14 -11.58
N ALA A 10 -11.60 0.89 -12.23
CA ALA A 10 -11.78 1.16 -13.66
C ALA A 10 -11.72 2.65 -14.03
N ALA A 11 -11.93 3.55 -13.07
CA ALA A 11 -11.83 4.99 -13.26
C ALA A 11 -10.38 5.52 -13.13
N LEU A 12 -9.42 4.68 -12.73
CA LEU A 12 -8.02 5.09 -12.57
C LEU A 12 -7.33 5.28 -13.93
N PRO A 13 -6.34 6.19 -13.99
CA PRO A 13 -5.42 6.25 -15.12
C PRO A 13 -4.81 4.88 -15.43
N ALA A 14 -4.59 4.59 -16.71
CA ALA A 14 -4.13 3.26 -17.15
C ALA A 14 -2.76 2.87 -16.56
N ASP A 15 -1.88 3.84 -16.37
CA ASP A 15 -0.58 3.65 -15.72
C ASP A 15 -0.72 3.31 -14.24
N VAL A 16 -1.65 3.94 -13.52
CA VAL A 16 -1.96 3.58 -12.13
C VAL A 16 -2.60 2.20 -12.06
N LEU A 17 -3.56 1.93 -12.95
CA LEU A 17 -4.26 0.65 -13.01
C LEU A 17 -3.31 -0.53 -13.29
N ALA A 18 -2.24 -0.32 -14.05
CA ALA A 18 -1.24 -1.33 -14.35
C ALA A 18 -0.49 -1.87 -13.11
N HIS A 19 -0.53 -1.15 -11.99
CA HIS A 19 0.07 -1.57 -10.73
C HIS A 19 -0.91 -2.24 -9.77
N MET A 20 -2.21 -2.18 -10.06
CA MET A 20 -3.28 -2.68 -9.18
C MET A 20 -3.72 -4.09 -9.59
N GLU A 21 -4.08 -4.90 -8.61
CA GLU A 21 -4.68 -6.22 -8.85
C GLU A 21 -6.21 -6.15 -8.78
N LEU A 22 -6.86 -6.46 -9.90
CA LEU A 22 -8.32 -6.37 -10.01
C LEU A 22 -9.06 -7.43 -9.18
N ASP A 23 -8.48 -8.63 -9.07
CA ASP A 23 -9.07 -9.75 -8.35
C ASP A 23 -8.78 -9.69 -6.83
N GLU A 24 -7.82 -8.86 -6.43
CA GLU A 24 -7.44 -8.64 -5.03
C GLU A 24 -7.48 -7.15 -4.67
N PRO A 25 -8.67 -6.62 -4.34
CA PRO A 25 -8.87 -5.19 -4.13
C PRO A 25 -7.85 -4.54 -3.18
N GLY A 26 -7.20 -3.50 -3.68
CA GLY A 26 -6.20 -2.71 -2.97
C GLY A 26 -4.78 -3.30 -2.99
N MET A 27 -4.61 -4.57 -3.40
CA MET A 27 -3.27 -5.14 -3.61
C MET A 27 -2.61 -4.50 -4.81
N HIS A 28 -1.37 -4.10 -4.64
CA HIS A 28 -0.56 -3.50 -5.68
C HIS A 28 0.93 -3.70 -5.42
N THR A 29 1.71 -3.57 -6.49
CA THR A 29 3.17 -3.61 -6.45
C THR A 29 3.73 -2.55 -7.39
N SER A 30 4.76 -1.84 -6.92
CA SER A 30 5.49 -0.83 -7.68
C SER A 30 6.99 -1.09 -7.61
N ASP A 31 7.71 -0.74 -8.68
CA ASP A 31 9.17 -0.71 -8.68
C ASP A 31 9.65 0.53 -7.93
N THR A 32 9.46 0.55 -6.61
CA THR A 32 9.78 1.69 -5.74
C THR A 32 10.43 1.26 -4.43
N VAL A 33 11.12 2.22 -3.81
CA VAL A 33 11.42 2.16 -2.37
C VAL A 33 10.62 3.27 -1.69
N ASP A 34 9.84 2.88 -0.69
CA ASP A 34 8.92 3.76 0.02
C ASP A 34 9.33 3.86 1.49
N LEU A 35 9.43 5.08 2.02
CA LEU A 35 9.43 5.33 3.47
C LEU A 35 8.05 5.83 3.86
N GLU A 36 7.33 5.03 4.63
CA GLU A 36 5.97 5.34 5.06
C GLU A 36 5.93 5.51 6.58
N ILE A 37 5.40 6.65 7.05
CA ILE A 37 5.40 7.05 8.46
C ILE A 37 3.98 7.35 8.89
N VAL A 38 3.51 6.71 9.96
CA VAL A 38 2.18 6.99 10.53
C VAL A 38 2.24 8.25 11.39
N LEU A 39 1.63 9.33 10.91
CA LEU A 39 1.60 10.63 11.58
C LEU A 39 0.46 10.77 12.59
N ALA A 40 -0.67 10.09 12.36
CA ALA A 40 -1.82 10.08 13.27
C ALA A 40 -2.70 8.85 13.04
N GLY A 41 -3.37 8.38 14.09
CA GLY A 41 -4.22 7.21 14.03
C GLY A 41 -3.41 5.91 13.95
N GLU A 42 -4.05 4.88 13.41
CA GLU A 42 -3.47 3.54 13.24
C GLU A 42 -3.77 3.03 11.83
N ALA A 43 -2.80 2.37 11.22
CA ALA A 43 -2.92 1.79 9.89
C ALA A 43 -2.50 0.33 9.92
N SER A 44 -2.97 -0.45 8.96
CA SER A 44 -2.56 -1.84 8.81
C SER A 44 -2.19 -2.10 7.37
N LEU A 45 -1.09 -2.81 7.22
CA LEU A 45 -0.49 -3.14 5.95
C LEU A 45 -0.49 -4.66 5.83
N GLU A 46 -1.13 -5.17 4.79
CA GLU A 46 -1.15 -6.58 4.47
C GLU A 46 -0.24 -6.87 3.29
N PHE A 47 0.50 -7.96 3.39
CA PHE A 47 1.46 -8.44 2.41
C PHE A 47 1.00 -9.80 1.84
N ASP A 48 1.93 -10.53 1.26
CA ASP A 48 1.74 -11.91 0.80
C ASP A 48 1.29 -12.85 1.94
N ASP A 49 0.60 -13.93 1.53
CA ASP A 49 0.07 -14.97 2.41
C ASP A 49 -0.85 -14.47 3.54
N GLY A 50 -1.38 -13.25 3.40
CA GLY A 50 -2.24 -12.59 4.38
C GLY A 50 -1.51 -12.11 5.63
N ALA A 51 -0.17 -12.01 5.59
CA ALA A 51 0.59 -11.42 6.68
C ALA A 51 0.20 -9.96 6.88
N VAL A 52 -0.15 -9.57 8.11
CA VAL A 52 -0.57 -8.19 8.44
C VAL A 52 0.35 -7.60 9.48
N VAL A 53 0.87 -6.40 9.21
CA VAL A 53 1.54 -5.55 10.19
C VAL A 53 0.59 -4.44 10.60
N HIS A 54 0.47 -4.23 11.91
CA HIS A 54 -0.30 -3.13 12.50
C HIS A 54 0.68 -2.04 12.95
N LEU A 55 0.39 -0.80 12.58
CA LEU A 55 1.25 0.36 12.80
C LEU A 55 0.47 1.43 13.55
N GLN A 56 1.08 1.97 14.59
CA GLN A 56 0.53 3.05 15.40
C GLN A 56 1.25 4.37 15.08
N THR A 57 0.71 5.47 15.60
CA THR A 57 1.33 6.79 15.42
C THR A 57 2.78 6.78 15.89
N GLY A 58 3.69 7.22 15.00
CA GLY A 58 5.14 7.22 15.22
C GLY A 58 5.88 6.04 14.61
N ASP A 59 5.17 4.96 14.25
CA ASP A 59 5.78 3.84 13.53
C ASP A 59 6.09 4.21 12.09
N TYR A 60 7.11 3.55 11.54
CA TYR A 60 7.52 3.69 10.15
C TYR A 60 7.98 2.36 9.57
N LEU A 61 7.93 2.25 8.25
CA LEU A 61 8.46 1.13 7.51
C LEU A 61 9.17 1.59 6.25
N VAL A 62 10.08 0.74 5.80
CA VAL A 62 10.71 0.85 4.49
C VAL A 62 10.17 -0.30 3.63
N GLN A 63 9.44 0.05 2.59
CA GLN A 63 8.89 -0.88 1.63
C GLN A 63 9.77 -0.91 0.39
N ASN A 64 10.15 -2.10 -0.07
CA ASN A 64 11.07 -2.26 -1.21
C ASN A 64 10.42 -3.14 -2.27
N GLY A 65 9.48 -2.56 -3.01
CA GLY A 65 8.74 -3.24 -4.08
C GLY A 65 7.97 -4.49 -3.63
N THR A 66 7.57 -4.56 -2.36
CA THR A 66 6.78 -5.69 -1.85
C THR A 66 5.32 -5.49 -2.17
N ARG A 67 4.66 -6.56 -2.61
CA ARG A 67 3.20 -6.59 -2.83
C ARG A 67 2.47 -6.31 -1.52
N HIS A 68 1.55 -5.35 -1.54
CA HIS A 68 0.88 -4.93 -0.32
C HIS A 68 -0.48 -4.27 -0.57
N ARG A 69 -1.27 -4.15 0.51
CA ARG A 69 -2.43 -3.25 0.59
C ARG A 69 -2.55 -2.57 1.94
N TRP A 70 -2.92 -1.30 1.90
CA TRP A 70 -3.28 -0.53 3.08
C TRP A 70 -4.76 -0.67 3.42
N PHE A 71 -5.07 -0.82 4.70
CA PHE A 71 -6.41 -0.62 5.22
C PHE A 71 -6.40 0.00 6.62
N ASN A 72 -7.51 0.63 6.97
CA ASN A 72 -7.72 1.18 8.31
C ASN A 72 -9.05 0.63 8.84
N ARG A 73 -8.96 -0.20 9.90
CA ARG A 73 -10.08 -0.80 10.65
C ARG A 73 -10.44 -0.03 11.92
N GLY A 74 -9.71 1.04 12.23
CA GLY A 74 -9.94 1.90 13.38
C GLY A 74 -11.13 2.85 13.20
N ALA A 75 -11.57 3.46 14.30
CA ALA A 75 -12.70 4.38 14.33
C ALA A 75 -12.37 5.80 13.83
N VAL A 76 -11.08 6.11 13.65
CA VAL A 76 -10.59 7.42 13.22
C VAL A 76 -9.72 7.28 11.97
N PRO A 77 -9.61 8.32 11.14
CA PRO A 77 -8.69 8.32 10.01
C PRO A 77 -7.24 8.06 10.44
N ALA A 78 -6.50 7.42 9.56
CA ALA A 78 -5.04 7.28 9.66
C ALA A 78 -4.41 8.29 8.71
N VAL A 79 -3.37 8.97 9.15
CA VAL A 79 -2.60 9.91 8.32
C VAL A 79 -1.20 9.32 8.15
N VAL A 80 -0.83 9.02 6.91
CA VAL A 80 0.48 8.46 6.56
C VAL A 80 1.21 9.45 5.66
N ALA A 81 2.47 9.73 5.97
CA ALA A 81 3.38 10.42 5.07
C ALA A 81 4.22 9.38 4.32
N GLY A 82 4.21 9.47 2.99
CA GLY A 82 5.01 8.61 2.11
C GLY A 82 6.09 9.42 1.38
N VAL A 83 7.32 8.90 1.39
CA VAL A 83 8.38 9.29 0.46
C VAL A 83 8.62 8.12 -0.47
N ILE A 84 8.24 8.28 -1.73
CA ILE A 84 8.26 7.21 -2.75
C ILE A 84 9.34 7.54 -3.77
N ILE A 85 10.28 6.63 -3.96
CA ILE A 85 11.39 6.78 -4.91
C ILE A 85 11.28 5.67 -5.95
N GLY A 86 11.12 6.07 -7.22
CA GLY A 86 11.13 5.14 -8.35
C GLY A 86 12.46 4.41 -8.47
N GLY A 87 12.39 3.11 -8.72
CA GLY A 87 13.51 2.21 -8.92
C GLY A 87 13.32 1.31 -10.12
N HIS A 88 14.20 0.32 -10.24
CA HIS A 88 14.07 -0.75 -11.21
C HIS A 88 14.19 -2.06 -10.44
N ALA A 89 13.16 -2.90 -10.49
CA ALA A 89 13.25 -4.23 -9.90
C ALA A 89 14.41 -5.00 -10.57
N ARG A 90 15.33 -5.51 -9.76
CA ARG A 90 16.38 -6.41 -10.24
C ARG A 90 15.81 -7.82 -10.24
N ASN A 91 15.18 -8.22 -11.35
CA ASN A 91 14.73 -9.60 -11.53
C ASN A 91 15.94 -10.54 -11.42
N GLY A 92 16.04 -11.37 -10.38
CA GLY A 92 17.11 -12.38 -10.31
C GLY A 92 17.58 -12.93 -8.96
N HIS A 93 16.72 -13.06 -7.94
CA HIS A 93 16.98 -13.96 -6.80
C HIS A 93 15.78 -14.87 -6.57
#